data_AF-A0A2D5ZFA4-F1
#
_entry.id   AF-A0A2D5ZFA4-F1
#
_cell.length_a   1.000
_cell.length_b   1.000
_cell.length_c   1.000
_cell.angle_alpha   90.00
_cell.angle_beta   90.00
_cell.angle_gamma   90.00
#
_symmetry.space_group_name_H-M   'P 1'
#
loop_
_entity.id
_entity.type
_entity.pdbx_description
1 polymer ?
#
loop_
_entity_poly.entity_id
_entity_poly.type
_entity_poly.pdbx_seq_one_letter_code
_entity_poly.pdbx_strand_id
1 'polypeptide(L)'
;MRIIALAAVLLLGIVPTARAGFPYTDRYEAWSADREFPLGAWHSGENPVPTLTPSQRIDRYLNAGLNQFVAVDAFNNNGNLQQAALDGLESQLIATTGNSYQQNILHAESIGSGPTAVSVFDEPVDAEIADVASRITWAQQQTQIGVPHAEAPLIYANLSALSIDIDDYLNSTTTDVLSYDRYPLFLDGTTDAHYFAEMDLVRRAALQHNLPMWMIQQAWSRESGGGQMLRIPSPSDMRFQAFSFMGYGGLGINYFVYLFSSFPDAIIDFDINQPTGVYDSIRDMAPEIRALGRALRMLRPQGDVEYFGDAITEFDGVTPFVSTAARRLFNVESVDSGQVSFFVDEAGEEYFMLVNLKHGPNLDKHQAADTMRLFLDPNVLALERLNRHTGRVEILPTLDNQPGGNRYLDIDLEGGTGDLFKFSTGAPFVPEPATLQVCALATLVVGMRRRRLRADTPGKLV
;
A
#
# COMPACT_ATOMS: atom_id res chain seq x y z
N MET A 1 -68.20 15.27 11.65
CA MET A 1 -66.83 15.82 11.51
C MET A 1 -65.87 14.87 12.22
N ARG A 2 -65.04 14.15 11.45
CA ARG A 2 -64.12 13.13 11.97
C ARG A 2 -62.78 13.80 12.30
N ILE A 3 -62.29 13.58 13.51
CA ILE A 3 -60.94 13.93 13.96
C ILE A 3 -60.02 12.77 13.52
N ILE A 4 -59.07 13.03 12.64
CA ILE A 4 -58.01 12.08 12.26
C ILE A 4 -56.75 12.54 12.98
N ALA A 5 -56.29 11.74 13.95
CA ALA A 5 -54.99 11.90 14.59
C ALA A 5 -53.92 11.34 13.65
N LEU A 6 -52.99 12.18 13.22
CA LEU A 6 -51.78 11.75 12.51
C LEU A 6 -50.73 11.36 13.56
N ALA A 7 -50.50 10.07 13.73
CA ALA A 7 -49.37 9.57 14.51
C ALA A 7 -48.12 9.64 13.62
N ALA A 8 -47.21 10.56 13.93
CA ALA A 8 -45.86 10.56 13.36
C ALA A 8 -45.04 9.47 14.06
N VAL A 9 -44.84 8.35 13.36
CA VAL A 9 -43.87 7.33 13.77
C VAL A 9 -42.49 7.88 13.43
N LEU A 10 -41.79 8.39 14.46
CA LEU A 10 -40.35 8.64 14.37
C LEU A 10 -39.65 7.27 14.37
N LEU A 11 -39.32 6.77 13.18
CA LEU A 11 -38.30 5.75 13.03
C LEU A 11 -36.95 6.42 13.33
N LEU A 12 -36.53 6.34 14.59
CA LEU A 12 -35.13 6.56 14.96
C LEU A 12 -34.34 5.42 14.35
N GLY A 13 -33.88 5.62 13.11
CA GLY A 13 -32.80 4.84 12.56
C GLY A 13 -31.62 5.01 13.50
N ILE A 14 -31.16 3.90 14.08
CA ILE A 14 -29.85 3.83 14.71
C ILE A 14 -28.87 4.06 13.56
N VAL A 15 -28.43 5.31 13.39
CA VAL A 15 -27.24 5.60 12.60
C VAL A 15 -26.12 4.86 13.32
N PRO A 16 -25.42 3.91 12.70
CA PRO A 16 -24.20 3.38 13.28
C PRO A 16 -23.31 4.58 13.51
N THR A 17 -23.04 4.90 14.77
CA THR A 17 -22.01 5.87 15.10
C THR A 17 -20.73 5.33 14.49
N ALA A 18 -20.23 5.97 13.43
CA ALA A 18 -18.86 5.89 12.96
C ALA A 18 -17.95 5.59 14.15
N ARG A 19 -17.30 4.42 14.15
CA ARG A 19 -16.36 4.06 15.22
C ARG A 19 -15.22 5.08 15.13
N ALA A 20 -15.09 5.97 16.11
CA ALA A 20 -13.98 6.90 16.17
C ALA A 20 -12.64 6.16 15.97
N GLY A 21 -11.77 6.65 15.07
CA GLY A 21 -10.46 6.05 14.79
C GLY A 21 -10.44 4.84 13.85
N PHE A 22 -11.34 4.82 12.86
CA PHE A 22 -11.39 3.78 11.83
C PHE A 22 -10.99 4.36 10.45
N PRO A 23 -10.24 3.64 9.61
CA PRO A 23 -9.49 2.41 9.88
C PRO A 23 -8.11 2.61 10.54
N TYR A 24 -7.52 3.81 10.49
CA TYR A 24 -6.20 4.11 11.07
C TYR A 24 -6.20 5.42 11.89
N THR A 25 -5.01 5.89 12.30
CA THR A 25 -4.86 7.17 13.01
C THR A 25 -5.38 8.36 12.19
N ASP A 26 -5.92 9.38 12.86
CA ASP A 26 -6.38 10.62 12.22
C ASP A 26 -5.28 11.25 11.34
N ARG A 27 -4.02 11.10 11.76
CA ARG A 27 -2.83 11.56 11.04
C ARG A 27 -2.69 10.89 9.68
N TYR A 28 -2.82 9.57 9.61
CA TYR A 28 -2.71 8.81 8.38
C TYR A 28 -3.97 8.95 7.51
N GLU A 29 -5.16 9.01 8.11
CA GLU A 29 -6.40 9.24 7.37
C GLU A 29 -6.38 10.59 6.66
N ALA A 30 -5.95 11.65 7.35
CA ALA A 30 -5.79 12.96 6.74
C ALA A 30 -4.74 12.96 5.61
N TRP A 31 -3.62 12.25 5.80
CA TRP A 31 -2.58 12.14 4.79
C TRP A 31 -3.04 11.33 3.56
N SER A 32 -3.74 10.21 3.76
CA SER A 32 -4.14 9.31 2.68
C SER A 32 -5.43 9.73 1.97
N ALA A 33 -6.14 10.74 2.47
CA ALA A 33 -7.44 11.19 1.95
C ALA A 33 -7.43 11.47 0.44
N ASP A 34 -6.42 12.18 -0.04
CA ASP A 34 -6.28 12.61 -1.44
C ASP A 34 -5.11 11.91 -2.15
N ARG A 35 -4.58 10.82 -1.58
CA ARG A 35 -3.42 10.10 -2.12
C ARG A 35 -3.80 8.74 -2.68
N GLU A 36 -3.14 8.37 -3.78
CA GLU A 36 -3.18 7.00 -4.27
C GLU A 36 -2.43 6.06 -3.32
N PHE A 37 -2.63 4.75 -3.49
CA PHE A 37 -1.82 3.75 -2.82
C PHE A 37 -0.32 4.02 -3.14
N PRO A 38 0.54 4.26 -2.13
CA PRO A 38 1.94 4.60 -2.36
C PRO A 38 2.71 3.39 -2.90
N LEU A 39 3.26 3.57 -4.10
CA LEU A 39 4.12 2.64 -4.82
C LEU A 39 5.43 3.34 -5.17
N GLY A 40 6.50 2.94 -4.50
CA GLY A 40 7.84 3.51 -4.66
C GLY A 40 8.92 2.45 -4.83
N ALA A 41 10.13 2.89 -5.17
CA ALA A 41 11.31 2.05 -5.28
C ALA A 41 12.56 2.88 -5.00
N TRP A 42 13.48 2.35 -4.21
CA TRP A 42 14.63 3.11 -3.71
C TRP A 42 15.58 3.49 -4.84
N HIS A 43 15.87 4.78 -5.00
CA HIS A 43 16.78 5.29 -6.01
C HIS A 43 18.03 5.90 -5.34
N SER A 44 19.23 5.35 -5.59
CA SER A 44 20.47 5.82 -4.93
C SER A 44 20.95 7.21 -5.38
N GLY A 45 20.46 7.68 -6.53
CA GLY A 45 20.86 8.95 -7.16
C GLY A 45 21.91 8.77 -8.24
N GLU A 46 22.52 7.58 -8.30
CA GLU A 46 23.47 7.19 -9.32
C GLU A 46 22.89 7.25 -10.73
N ASN A 47 23.79 7.32 -11.70
CA ASN A 47 23.47 7.50 -13.11
C ASN A 47 24.51 6.76 -13.97
N PRO A 48 24.39 5.42 -14.11
CA PRO A 48 25.30 4.64 -14.93
C PRO A 48 25.21 5.01 -16.41
N VAL A 49 26.20 4.59 -17.18
CA VAL A 49 26.27 4.86 -18.63
C VAL A 49 25.38 3.84 -19.38
N PRO A 50 24.58 4.26 -20.38
CA PRO A 50 24.39 5.64 -20.85
C PRO A 50 23.64 6.49 -19.82
N THR A 51 24.15 7.68 -19.54
CA THR A 51 23.54 8.56 -18.53
C THR A 51 22.19 9.09 -19.01
N LEU A 52 21.26 9.25 -18.07
CA LEU A 52 19.96 9.85 -18.30
C LEU A 52 19.87 11.22 -17.61
N THR A 53 19.15 12.16 -18.22
CA THR A 53 18.78 13.41 -17.56
C THR A 53 17.79 13.13 -16.41
N PRO A 54 17.65 14.03 -15.42
CA PRO A 54 16.64 13.88 -14.37
C PRO A 54 15.22 13.66 -14.92
N SER A 55 14.79 14.43 -15.93
CA SER A 55 13.50 14.24 -16.60
C SER A 55 13.34 12.82 -17.16
N GLN A 56 14.33 12.29 -17.88
CA GLN A 56 14.27 10.92 -18.39
C GLN A 56 14.22 9.87 -17.27
N ARG A 57 14.89 10.10 -16.14
CA ARG A 57 14.86 9.19 -14.99
C ARG A 57 13.47 9.19 -14.32
N ILE A 58 12.90 10.37 -14.10
CA ILE A 58 11.55 10.51 -13.52
C ILE A 58 10.49 9.93 -14.47
N ASP A 59 10.56 10.21 -15.77
CA ASP A 59 9.67 9.61 -16.77
C ASP A 59 9.76 8.09 -16.76
N ARG A 60 10.97 7.52 -16.72
CA ARG A 60 11.17 6.06 -16.64
C ARG A 60 10.61 5.49 -15.34
N TYR A 61 10.73 6.20 -14.23
CA TYR A 61 10.19 5.81 -12.93
C TYR A 61 8.65 5.78 -12.93
N LEU A 62 8.01 6.83 -13.47
CA LEU A 62 6.56 6.91 -13.65
C LEU A 62 6.03 5.83 -14.62
N ASN A 63 6.74 5.61 -15.73
CA ASN A 63 6.39 4.57 -16.71
C ASN A 63 6.51 3.15 -16.15
N ALA A 64 7.23 2.96 -15.03
CA ALA A 64 7.26 1.70 -14.29
C ALA A 64 5.98 1.49 -13.48
N GLY A 65 5.06 2.47 -13.43
CA GLY A 65 3.89 2.42 -12.57
C GLY A 65 4.14 2.83 -11.12
N LEU A 66 5.29 3.45 -10.81
CA LEU A 66 5.56 4.01 -9.48
C LEU A 66 4.98 5.43 -9.39
N ASN A 67 4.37 5.79 -8.26
CA ASN A 67 3.70 7.09 -8.04
C ASN A 67 4.28 7.89 -6.86
N GLN A 68 5.30 7.38 -6.19
CA GLN A 68 6.05 8.10 -5.17
C GLN A 68 7.54 7.89 -5.41
N PHE A 69 8.29 8.95 -5.71
CA PHE A 69 9.73 8.88 -5.97
C PHE A 69 10.50 8.72 -4.66
N VAL A 70 11.16 7.56 -4.46
CA VAL A 70 11.87 7.27 -3.21
C VAL A 70 13.36 7.58 -3.37
N ALA A 71 13.78 8.70 -2.77
CA ALA A 71 15.16 9.15 -2.80
C ALA A 71 15.94 8.61 -1.60
N VAL A 72 17.03 7.87 -1.86
CA VAL A 72 18.03 7.55 -0.84
C VAL A 72 19.06 8.67 -0.82
N ASP A 73 19.09 9.42 0.28
CA ASP A 73 19.84 10.69 0.41
C ASP A 73 19.39 11.78 -0.59
N ALA A 74 19.00 12.93 -0.05
CA ALA A 74 18.45 14.05 -0.81
C ALA A 74 19.52 14.78 -1.64
N PHE A 75 20.78 14.73 -1.23
CA PHE A 75 21.88 15.38 -1.95
C PHE A 75 22.26 14.59 -3.20
N ASN A 76 22.39 13.27 -3.07
CA ASN A 76 22.64 12.37 -4.20
C ASN A 76 21.50 12.41 -5.23
N ASN A 77 20.26 12.58 -4.75
CA ASN A 77 19.08 12.68 -5.59
C ASN A 77 18.64 14.12 -5.89
N ASN A 78 19.44 15.15 -5.63
CA ASN A 78 19.00 16.55 -5.72
C ASN A 78 18.33 16.88 -7.08
N GLY A 79 18.97 16.50 -8.19
CA GLY A 79 18.41 16.73 -9.52
C GLY A 79 17.12 15.95 -9.79
N ASN A 80 17.00 14.73 -9.24
CA ASN A 80 15.78 13.91 -9.38
C ASN A 80 14.63 14.47 -8.54
N LEU A 81 14.90 14.88 -7.30
CA LEU A 81 13.92 15.51 -6.42
C LEU A 81 13.41 16.82 -7.00
N GLN A 82 14.30 17.65 -7.55
CA GLN A 82 13.92 18.87 -8.27
C GLN A 82 13.00 18.56 -9.45
N GLN A 83 13.33 17.52 -10.23
CA GLN A 83 12.51 17.13 -11.36
C GLN A 83 11.15 16.55 -10.93
N ALA A 84 11.12 15.65 -9.93
CA ALA A 84 9.88 15.09 -9.39
C ALA A 84 8.95 16.20 -8.89
N ALA A 85 9.50 17.19 -8.17
CA ALA A 85 8.75 18.36 -7.73
C ALA A 85 8.20 19.21 -8.90
N LEU A 86 8.98 19.39 -9.97
CA LEU A 86 8.53 20.10 -11.18
C LEU A 86 7.38 19.36 -11.88
N ASP A 87 7.40 18.03 -11.86
CA ASP A 87 6.39 17.17 -12.49
C ASP A 87 5.17 16.93 -11.59
N GLY A 88 5.19 17.44 -10.35
CA GLY A 88 4.14 17.22 -9.36
C GLY A 88 4.08 15.78 -8.82
N LEU A 89 5.18 15.04 -8.95
CA LEU A 89 5.33 13.69 -8.41
C LEU A 89 5.67 13.77 -6.92
N GLU A 90 4.89 13.07 -6.09
CA GLU A 90 5.18 12.92 -4.66
C GLU A 90 6.55 12.25 -4.45
N SER A 91 7.23 12.60 -3.37
CA SER A 91 8.52 12.00 -3.04
C SER A 91 8.55 11.47 -1.61
N GLN A 92 9.32 10.41 -1.41
CA GLN A 92 9.65 9.86 -0.11
C GLN A 92 11.17 9.97 0.07
N LEU A 93 11.61 10.34 1.27
CA LEU A 93 13.03 10.41 1.60
C LEU A 93 13.45 9.26 2.52
N ILE A 94 14.54 8.58 2.17
CA ILE A 94 15.29 7.70 3.07
C ILE A 94 16.49 8.47 3.60
N ALA A 95 16.36 9.01 4.82
CA ALA A 95 17.33 9.93 5.43
C ALA A 95 18.34 9.22 6.33
N THR A 96 18.83 8.05 5.90
CA THR A 96 19.61 7.13 6.74
C THR A 96 21.08 7.01 6.35
N THR A 97 21.45 7.53 5.18
CA THR A 97 22.80 7.42 4.62
C THR A 97 23.37 8.79 4.25
N GLY A 98 24.69 8.86 4.10
CA GLY A 98 25.39 10.06 3.62
C GLY A 98 25.47 11.17 4.67
N ASN A 99 24.83 12.30 4.39
CA ASN A 99 24.79 13.45 5.31
C ASN A 99 23.95 13.13 6.56
N SER A 100 24.06 13.96 7.60
CA SER A 100 23.24 13.74 8.80
C SER A 100 21.76 13.74 8.43
N TYR A 101 20.93 12.93 9.11
CA TYR A 101 19.50 12.83 8.81
C TYR A 101 18.83 14.23 8.84
N GLN A 102 19.28 15.12 9.73
CA GLN A 102 18.80 16.50 9.79
C GLN A 102 19.11 17.29 8.52
N GLN A 103 20.35 17.20 8.01
CA GLN A 103 20.75 17.88 6.78
C GLN A 103 19.99 17.34 5.58
N ASN A 104 19.82 16.01 5.52
CA ASN A 104 19.05 15.35 4.47
C ASN A 104 17.59 15.83 4.44
N ILE A 105 16.92 15.83 5.60
CA ILE A 105 15.53 16.27 5.72
C ILE A 105 15.40 17.76 5.36
N LEU A 106 16.21 18.63 5.96
CA LEU A 106 16.15 20.07 5.68
C LEU A 106 16.42 20.40 4.20
N HIS A 107 17.31 19.64 3.56
CA HIS A 107 17.58 19.81 2.13
C HIS A 107 16.39 19.37 1.27
N ALA A 108 15.80 18.21 1.56
CA ALA A 108 14.62 17.72 0.83
C ALA A 108 13.41 18.66 0.99
N GLU A 109 13.15 19.16 2.21
CA GLU A 109 12.10 20.14 2.49
C GLU A 109 12.29 21.46 1.72
N SER A 110 13.52 21.79 1.32
CA SER A 110 13.80 22.98 0.52
C SER A 110 13.46 22.82 -0.97
N ILE A 111 13.14 21.61 -1.42
CA ILE A 111 12.85 21.28 -2.81
C ILE A 111 11.33 21.11 -2.99
N GLY A 112 10.72 22.03 -3.74
CA GLY A 112 9.28 21.96 -4.04
C GLY A 112 8.42 22.06 -2.78
N SER A 113 7.48 21.12 -2.61
CA SER A 113 6.65 21.00 -1.41
C SER A 113 7.26 20.10 -0.33
N GLY A 114 8.49 19.62 -0.53
CA GLY A 114 9.11 18.61 0.32
C GLY A 114 8.59 17.18 0.06
N PRO A 115 9.18 16.19 0.73
CA PRO A 115 8.69 14.81 0.72
C PRO A 115 7.32 14.68 1.41
N THR A 116 6.53 13.70 0.98
CA THR A 116 5.27 13.31 1.62
C THR A 116 5.47 12.23 2.69
N ALA A 117 6.65 11.61 2.73
CA ALA A 117 7.04 10.63 3.74
C ALA A 117 8.57 10.60 3.93
N VAL A 118 9.03 10.36 5.15
CA VAL A 118 10.45 10.35 5.53
C VAL A 118 10.73 9.16 6.46
N SER A 119 11.64 8.28 6.02
CA SER A 119 12.27 7.30 6.90
C SER A 119 13.52 7.90 7.54
N VAL A 120 13.56 7.98 8.88
CA VAL A 120 14.67 8.59 9.65
C VAL A 120 15.72 7.58 10.13
N PHE A 121 15.42 6.29 9.99
CA PHE A 121 16.28 5.18 10.39
C PHE A 121 15.94 3.94 9.56
N ASP A 122 16.93 3.09 9.32
CA ASP A 122 16.79 1.83 8.61
C ASP A 122 17.31 0.69 9.48
N GLU A 123 16.49 -0.34 9.67
CA GLU A 123 16.75 -1.56 10.42
C GLU A 123 17.35 -1.35 11.83
N PRO A 124 16.74 -0.52 12.70
CA PRO A 124 17.24 -0.34 14.06
C PRO A 124 17.14 -1.64 14.88
N VAL A 125 18.03 -1.78 15.86
CA VAL A 125 17.94 -2.81 16.91
C VAL A 125 17.44 -2.23 18.24
N ASP A 126 17.11 -3.08 19.22
CA ASP A 126 16.57 -2.67 20.53
C ASP A 126 17.37 -1.53 21.21
N ALA A 127 18.71 -1.61 21.14
CA ALA A 127 19.60 -0.62 21.74
C ALA A 127 19.48 0.78 21.11
N GLU A 128 18.89 0.89 19.92
CA GLU A 128 18.77 2.12 19.14
C GLU A 128 17.38 2.75 19.25
N ILE A 129 16.40 2.08 19.86
CA ILE A 129 15.00 2.57 19.99
C ILE A 129 14.94 4.00 20.53
N ALA A 130 15.73 4.32 21.56
CA ALA A 130 15.75 5.66 22.16
C ALA A 130 16.30 6.73 21.19
N ASP A 131 17.28 6.38 20.35
CA ASP A 131 17.78 7.29 19.31
C ASP A 131 16.71 7.47 18.23
N VAL A 132 16.10 6.39 17.74
CA VAL A 132 15.02 6.42 16.75
C VAL A 132 13.87 7.32 17.22
N ALA A 133 13.41 7.15 18.47
CA ALA A 133 12.39 8.01 19.08
C ALA A 133 12.77 9.49 19.07
N SER A 134 14.03 9.80 19.36
CA SER A 134 14.55 11.17 19.34
C SER A 134 14.58 11.74 17.92
N ARG A 135 14.94 10.93 16.91
CA ARG A 135 14.94 11.34 15.49
C ARG A 135 13.53 11.59 14.96
N ILE A 136 12.59 10.68 15.26
CA ILE A 136 11.16 10.85 14.89
C ILE A 136 10.63 12.14 15.51
N THR A 137 10.83 12.33 16.81
CA THR A 137 10.38 13.54 17.53
C THR A 137 10.96 14.80 16.89
N TRP A 138 12.26 14.82 16.62
CA TRP A 138 12.91 15.97 15.98
C TRP A 138 12.34 16.24 14.58
N ALA A 139 12.19 15.21 13.75
CA ALA A 139 11.70 15.36 12.38
C ALA A 139 10.24 15.85 12.36
N GLN A 140 9.38 15.32 13.23
CA GLN A 140 8.01 15.82 13.41
C GLN A 140 7.99 17.29 13.85
N GLN A 141 8.88 17.70 14.77
CA GLN A 141 8.99 19.09 15.18
C GLN A 141 9.42 20.02 14.03
N GLN A 142 10.28 19.56 13.11
CA GLN A 142 10.73 20.37 11.98
C GLN A 142 9.70 20.45 10.85
N THR A 143 9.00 19.35 10.57
CA THR A 143 8.22 19.18 9.33
C THR A 143 6.71 19.20 9.53
N GLN A 144 6.21 18.98 10.74
CA GLN A 144 4.77 18.88 11.00
C GLN A 144 4.20 20.03 11.84
N ILE A 145 5.01 20.73 12.63
CA ILE A 145 4.50 21.80 13.51
C ILE A 145 3.92 22.95 12.69
N GLY A 146 2.62 23.21 12.88
CA GLY A 146 1.91 24.30 12.21
C GLY A 146 1.51 23.98 10.76
N VAL A 147 1.77 22.76 10.30
CA VAL A 147 1.38 22.26 8.97
C VAL A 147 0.12 21.40 9.13
N PRO A 148 -0.91 21.56 8.28
CA PRO A 148 -2.06 20.66 8.28
C PRO A 148 -1.64 19.19 8.11
N HIS A 149 -2.28 18.26 8.84
CA HIS A 149 -1.93 16.84 8.74
C HIS A 149 -1.96 16.33 7.29
N ALA A 150 -2.94 16.72 6.48
CA ALA A 150 -3.00 16.29 5.08
C ALA A 150 -1.76 16.69 4.24
N GLU A 151 -1.04 17.73 4.65
CA GLU A 151 0.10 18.29 3.92
C GLU A 151 1.46 17.86 4.49
N ALA A 152 1.54 17.61 5.79
CA ALA A 152 2.79 17.27 6.46
C ALA A 152 3.29 15.85 6.09
N PRO A 153 4.61 15.59 6.06
CA PRO A 153 5.15 14.25 5.77
C PRO A 153 4.86 13.25 6.88
N LEU A 154 4.63 11.98 6.51
CA LEU A 154 4.69 10.87 7.46
C LEU A 154 6.14 10.63 7.89
N ILE A 155 6.38 10.49 9.19
CA ILE A 155 7.71 10.26 9.77
C ILE A 155 7.73 8.89 10.43
N TYR A 156 8.71 8.07 10.08
CA TYR A 156 8.83 6.70 10.57
C TYR A 156 10.27 6.19 10.51
N ALA A 157 10.52 4.99 11.03
CA ALA A 157 11.72 4.19 10.77
C ALA A 157 11.32 2.92 10.00
N ASN A 158 12.17 2.47 9.09
CA ASN A 158 12.03 1.16 8.46
C ASN A 158 12.66 0.09 9.37
N LEU A 159 11.92 -0.96 9.69
CA LEU A 159 12.35 -1.99 10.64
C LEU A 159 12.84 -3.26 9.95
N SER A 160 13.80 -3.95 10.57
CA SER A 160 13.95 -5.39 10.40
C SER A 160 13.10 -6.05 11.49
N ALA A 161 11.89 -6.52 11.15
CA ALA A 161 10.85 -6.84 12.14
C ALA A 161 11.23 -7.97 13.12
N LEU A 162 12.18 -8.83 12.77
CA LEU A 162 12.68 -9.89 13.64
C LEU A 162 13.90 -9.47 14.50
N SER A 163 14.46 -8.30 14.25
CA SER A 163 15.68 -7.80 14.91
C SER A 163 15.40 -6.79 16.02
N ILE A 164 14.13 -6.44 16.23
CA ILE A 164 13.68 -5.42 17.17
C ILE A 164 12.42 -5.87 17.90
N ASP A 165 12.31 -5.55 19.18
CA ASP A 165 11.04 -5.62 19.90
C ASP A 165 10.10 -4.53 19.39
N ILE A 166 9.15 -4.94 18.55
CA ILE A 166 8.19 -4.04 17.90
C ILE A 166 7.30 -3.33 18.93
N ASP A 167 6.94 -3.99 20.02
CA ASP A 167 6.06 -3.38 21.03
C ASP A 167 6.82 -2.29 21.79
N ASP A 168 8.08 -2.54 22.16
CA ASP A 168 8.94 -1.53 22.78
C ASP A 168 9.21 -0.35 21.84
N TYR A 169 9.41 -0.60 20.55
CA TYR A 169 9.51 0.44 19.53
C TYR A 169 8.23 1.29 19.43
N LEU A 170 7.06 0.66 19.34
CA LEU A 170 5.78 1.36 19.21
C LEU A 170 5.39 2.11 20.49
N ASN A 171 5.78 1.61 21.66
CA ASN A 171 5.55 2.30 22.94
C ASN A 171 6.51 3.48 23.17
N SER A 172 7.68 3.45 22.52
CA SER A 172 8.72 4.48 22.67
C SER A 172 8.67 5.56 21.60
N THR A 173 7.91 5.37 20.52
CA THR A 173 7.88 6.27 19.37
C THR A 173 6.48 6.77 19.05
N THR A 174 6.42 7.86 18.28
CA THR A 174 5.21 8.43 17.70
C THR A 174 5.17 8.20 16.18
N THR A 175 5.67 7.05 15.72
CA THR A 175 5.78 6.71 14.28
C THR A 175 4.42 6.83 13.58
N ASP A 176 4.42 7.37 12.36
CA ASP A 176 3.20 7.57 11.58
C ASP A 176 2.79 6.31 10.78
N VAL A 177 3.76 5.41 10.54
CA VAL A 177 3.62 4.17 9.78
C VAL A 177 4.44 3.07 10.46
N LEU A 178 3.97 1.82 10.40
CA LEU A 178 4.81 0.66 10.71
C LEU A 178 5.38 0.11 9.40
N SER A 179 6.63 0.48 9.10
CA SER A 179 7.36 0.07 7.89
C SER A 179 8.40 -0.98 8.21
N TYR A 180 8.56 -1.96 7.33
CA TYR A 180 9.59 -2.98 7.45
C TYR A 180 10.00 -3.50 6.08
N ASP A 181 11.18 -4.10 5.97
CA ASP A 181 11.62 -4.77 4.76
C ASP A 181 11.54 -6.30 4.90
N ARG A 182 11.25 -6.98 3.79
CA ARG A 182 11.23 -8.44 3.75
C ARG A 182 11.59 -8.97 2.36
N TYR A 183 12.62 -9.82 2.30
CA TYR A 183 13.15 -10.39 1.06
C TYR A 183 13.12 -11.93 1.10
N PRO A 184 11.97 -12.56 0.77
CA PRO A 184 11.76 -13.97 1.05
C PRO A 184 12.20 -14.91 -0.07
N LEU A 185 12.66 -14.42 -1.23
CA LEU A 185 12.80 -15.24 -2.44
C LEU A 185 14.25 -15.68 -2.65
N PHE A 186 14.54 -16.94 -2.36
CA PHE A 186 15.90 -17.47 -2.37
C PHE A 186 16.35 -17.96 -3.75
N LEU A 187 17.66 -17.92 -3.97
CA LEU A 187 18.29 -18.33 -5.23
C LEU A 187 18.07 -19.82 -5.56
N ASP A 188 17.91 -20.67 -4.53
CA ASP A 188 17.66 -22.10 -4.69
C ASP A 188 16.23 -22.45 -5.13
N GLY A 189 15.38 -21.43 -5.31
CA GLY A 189 13.99 -21.57 -5.75
C GLY A 189 12.99 -21.65 -4.60
N THR A 190 13.44 -21.76 -3.35
CA THR A 190 12.56 -21.76 -2.18
C THR A 190 12.15 -20.34 -1.78
N THR A 191 11.16 -20.26 -0.89
CA THR A 191 10.72 -19.02 -0.26
C THR A 191 10.90 -19.17 1.25
N ASP A 192 11.31 -18.11 1.95
CA ASP A 192 11.53 -18.16 3.39
C ASP A 192 10.27 -18.62 4.13
N ALA A 193 10.39 -19.71 4.89
CA ALA A 193 9.30 -20.24 5.72
C ALA A 193 8.73 -19.18 6.69
N HIS A 194 9.54 -18.24 7.17
CA HIS A 194 9.10 -17.21 8.12
C HIS A 194 8.32 -16.06 7.47
N TYR A 195 8.16 -16.04 6.14
CA TYR A 195 7.52 -14.92 5.42
C TYR A 195 6.16 -14.53 6.00
N PHE A 196 5.26 -15.51 6.20
CA PHE A 196 3.93 -15.25 6.75
C PHE A 196 3.93 -15.01 8.25
N ALA A 197 4.79 -15.69 9.01
CA ALA A 197 4.94 -15.48 10.45
C ALA A 197 5.38 -14.03 10.78
N GLU A 198 6.31 -13.48 10.01
CA GLU A 198 6.78 -12.11 10.18
C GLU A 198 5.71 -11.08 9.78
N MET A 199 5.02 -11.30 8.65
CA MET A 199 3.90 -10.43 8.28
C MET A 199 2.77 -10.44 9.33
N ASP A 200 2.51 -11.60 9.97
CA ASP A 200 1.53 -11.69 11.05
C ASP A 200 1.98 -10.96 12.32
N LEU A 201 3.26 -11.07 12.68
CA LEU A 201 3.86 -10.32 13.78
C LEU A 201 3.64 -8.81 13.60
N VAL A 202 4.00 -8.27 12.43
CA VAL A 202 3.84 -6.85 12.13
C VAL A 202 2.37 -6.45 12.07
N ARG A 203 1.51 -7.28 11.45
CA ARG A 203 0.06 -7.03 11.38
C ARG A 203 -0.58 -6.91 12.75
N ARG A 204 -0.26 -7.81 13.68
CA ARG A 204 -0.81 -7.76 15.04
C ARG A 204 -0.43 -6.46 15.74
N ALA A 205 0.83 -6.03 15.64
CA ALA A 205 1.29 -4.77 16.21
C ALA A 205 0.63 -3.56 15.55
N ALA A 206 0.55 -3.52 14.21
CA ALA A 206 -0.13 -2.46 13.46
C ALA A 206 -1.61 -2.31 13.85
N LEU A 207 -2.32 -3.45 14.02
CA LEU A 207 -3.71 -3.44 14.43
C LEU A 207 -3.87 -2.93 15.88
N GLN A 208 -2.99 -3.30 16.81
CA GLN A 208 -3.06 -2.82 18.19
C GLN A 208 -2.85 -1.30 18.31
N HIS A 209 -2.01 -0.73 17.45
CA HIS A 209 -1.67 0.70 17.48
C HIS A 209 -2.41 1.55 16.43
N ASN A 210 -3.34 0.97 15.67
CA ASN A 210 -4.08 1.62 14.58
C ASN A 210 -3.17 2.25 13.50
N LEU A 211 -2.02 1.64 13.22
CA LEU A 211 -1.07 2.10 12.23
C LEU A 211 -1.26 1.38 10.89
N PRO A 212 -1.02 2.06 9.75
CA PRO A 212 -0.88 1.39 8.47
C PRO A 212 0.43 0.61 8.41
N MET A 213 0.43 -0.50 7.67
CA MET A 213 1.65 -1.24 7.36
C MET A 213 2.16 -0.89 5.98
N TRP A 214 3.44 -0.55 5.90
CA TRP A 214 4.17 -0.45 4.63
C TRP A 214 5.27 -1.50 4.58
N MET A 215 5.60 -1.99 3.39
CA MET A 215 6.66 -2.99 3.22
C MET A 215 7.62 -2.62 2.10
N ILE A 216 8.91 -2.85 2.34
CA ILE A 216 9.94 -2.86 1.31
C ILE A 216 10.10 -4.28 0.79
N GLN A 217 9.77 -4.49 -0.48
CA GLN A 217 9.71 -5.80 -1.13
C GLN A 217 10.93 -6.05 -2.01
N GLN A 218 11.23 -7.34 -2.23
CA GLN A 218 12.34 -7.77 -3.07
C GLN A 218 12.07 -7.44 -4.54
N ALA A 219 12.99 -6.71 -5.16
CA ALA A 219 13.02 -6.42 -6.59
C ALA A 219 14.46 -6.51 -7.16
N TRP A 220 15.29 -7.34 -6.52
CA TRP A 220 16.72 -7.45 -6.76
C TRP A 220 17.22 -8.88 -6.49
N SER A 221 18.43 -9.20 -6.96
CA SER A 221 19.09 -10.50 -6.71
C SER A 221 20.42 -10.35 -5.93
N ARG A 222 20.80 -11.43 -5.23
CA ARG A 222 22.11 -11.59 -4.60
C ARG A 222 22.66 -12.97 -4.91
N GLU A 223 23.56 -13.07 -5.89
CA GLU A 223 24.12 -14.36 -6.29
C GLU A 223 25.48 -14.69 -5.64
N SER A 224 26.07 -13.73 -4.91
CA SER A 224 27.30 -13.95 -4.14
C SER A 224 27.42 -12.98 -2.95
N GLY A 225 28.22 -13.33 -1.94
CA GLY A 225 28.45 -12.51 -0.73
C GLY A 225 28.31 -13.30 0.58
N GLY A 226 28.44 -12.61 1.71
CA GLY A 226 28.40 -13.20 3.06
C GLY A 226 26.99 -13.34 3.68
N GLY A 227 25.93 -13.26 2.87
CA GLY A 227 24.54 -13.29 3.33
C GLY A 227 23.67 -14.26 2.53
N GLN A 228 22.36 -14.16 2.69
CA GLN A 228 21.39 -14.99 1.97
C GLN A 228 21.46 -14.75 0.46
N MET A 229 21.43 -15.84 -0.31
CA MET A 229 21.40 -15.78 -1.77
C MET A 229 19.97 -15.62 -2.25
N LEU A 230 19.73 -14.59 -3.04
CA LEU A 230 18.40 -14.13 -3.43
C LEU A 230 18.27 -14.18 -4.95
N ARG A 231 17.15 -14.70 -5.45
CA ARG A 231 16.87 -14.68 -6.90
C ARG A 231 16.32 -13.32 -7.32
N ILE A 232 16.50 -12.97 -8.59
CA ILE A 232 15.69 -11.92 -9.19
C ILE A 232 14.22 -12.41 -9.23
N PRO A 233 13.24 -11.65 -8.74
CA PRO A 233 11.86 -12.10 -8.73
C PRO A 233 11.30 -12.32 -10.15
N SER A 234 10.57 -13.40 -10.35
CA SER A 234 9.75 -13.62 -11.55
C SER A 234 8.45 -12.79 -11.54
N PRO A 235 7.68 -12.74 -12.65
CA PRO A 235 6.38 -12.09 -12.66
C PRO A 235 5.40 -12.64 -11.61
N SER A 236 5.39 -13.96 -11.37
CA SER A 236 4.55 -14.56 -10.32
C SER A 236 5.07 -14.26 -8.91
N ASP A 237 6.40 -14.21 -8.70
CA ASP A 237 7.01 -13.81 -7.43
C ASP A 237 6.66 -12.36 -7.04
N MET A 238 6.73 -11.43 -8.00
CA MET A 238 6.39 -10.01 -7.77
C MET A 238 4.94 -9.83 -7.33
N ARG A 239 4.02 -10.58 -7.97
CA ARG A 239 2.61 -10.55 -7.61
C ARG A 239 2.39 -11.19 -6.23
N PHE A 240 2.99 -12.36 -5.98
CA PHE A 240 2.91 -13.05 -4.70
C PHE A 240 3.26 -12.13 -3.53
N GLN A 241 4.39 -11.40 -3.62
CA GLN A 241 4.78 -10.44 -2.59
C GLN A 241 3.74 -9.31 -2.42
N ALA A 242 3.27 -8.72 -3.52
CA ALA A 242 2.35 -7.58 -3.46
C ALA A 242 0.96 -7.97 -2.94
N PHE A 243 0.32 -8.97 -3.53
CA PHE A 243 -1.08 -9.30 -3.23
C PHE A 243 -1.24 -10.06 -1.90
N SER A 244 -0.27 -10.89 -1.50
CA SER A 244 -0.31 -11.49 -0.15
C SER A 244 -0.22 -10.40 0.93
N PHE A 245 0.71 -9.44 0.77
CA PHE A 245 0.84 -8.29 1.66
C PHE A 245 -0.42 -7.41 1.70
N MET A 246 -1.07 -7.16 0.57
CA MET A 246 -2.36 -6.46 0.53
C MET A 246 -3.46 -7.24 1.28
N GLY A 247 -3.48 -8.57 1.18
CA GLY A 247 -4.37 -9.42 2.00
C GLY A 247 -4.07 -9.33 3.50
N TYR A 248 -2.81 -9.11 3.88
CA TYR A 248 -2.43 -8.76 5.24
C TYR A 248 -2.87 -7.35 5.68
N GLY A 249 -3.51 -6.56 4.81
CA GLY A 249 -3.91 -5.19 5.10
C GLY A 249 -2.78 -4.17 4.90
N GLY A 250 -1.77 -4.53 4.11
CA GLY A 250 -0.70 -3.64 3.70
C GLY A 250 -1.21 -2.48 2.83
N LEU A 251 -0.71 -1.27 3.10
CA LEU A 251 -1.17 -0.03 2.48
C LEU A 251 -0.08 0.82 1.82
N GLY A 252 1.13 0.30 1.71
CA GLY A 252 2.20 0.95 0.97
C GLY A 252 3.31 -0.01 0.61
N ILE A 253 3.77 0.04 -0.64
CA ILE A 253 4.81 -0.85 -1.14
C ILE A 253 5.97 -0.01 -1.66
N ASN A 254 7.14 -0.26 -1.10
CA ASN A 254 8.41 0.17 -1.66
C ASN A 254 9.14 -1.04 -2.23
N TYR A 255 9.91 -0.85 -3.29
CA TYR A 255 10.79 -1.90 -3.81
C TYR A 255 12.25 -1.57 -3.51
N PHE A 256 12.96 -2.53 -2.95
CA PHE A 256 14.41 -2.51 -2.95
C PHE A 256 14.89 -3.34 -4.14
N VAL A 257 15.58 -2.79 -5.13
CA VAL A 257 15.96 -1.39 -5.31
C VAL A 257 15.66 -0.96 -6.75
N TYR A 258 15.41 0.32 -6.99
CA TYR A 258 15.22 0.84 -8.34
C TYR A 258 16.54 0.81 -9.12
N LEU A 259 17.59 1.40 -8.53
CA LEU A 259 18.92 1.52 -9.12
C LEU A 259 19.96 1.82 -8.03
N PHE A 260 21.02 1.00 -7.95
CA PHE A 260 22.17 1.17 -7.04
C PHE A 260 23.33 0.26 -7.50
N SER A 261 24.56 0.77 -7.66
CA SER A 261 25.72 -0.04 -8.08
C SER A 261 26.00 -1.27 -7.20
N SER A 262 25.65 -1.22 -5.91
CA SER A 262 25.85 -2.33 -4.97
C SER A 262 24.89 -3.50 -5.22
N PHE A 263 23.88 -3.28 -6.06
CA PHE A 263 22.82 -4.22 -6.42
C PHE A 263 22.60 -4.14 -7.94
N PRO A 264 23.55 -4.68 -8.74
CA PRO A 264 23.55 -4.48 -10.19
C PRO A 264 22.34 -5.11 -10.88
N ASP A 265 21.83 -6.21 -10.31
CA ASP A 265 20.64 -6.93 -10.77
C ASP A 265 19.40 -6.48 -9.97
N ALA A 266 18.71 -5.46 -10.48
CA ALA A 266 17.58 -4.83 -9.80
C ALA A 266 16.44 -4.46 -10.79
N ILE A 267 15.57 -3.50 -10.45
CA ILE A 267 14.51 -3.01 -11.36
C ILE A 267 15.13 -2.44 -12.64
N ILE A 268 16.21 -1.68 -12.49
CA ILE A 268 17.07 -1.25 -13.57
C ILE A 268 18.40 -2.01 -13.43
N ASP A 269 18.82 -2.67 -14.51
CA ASP A 269 20.15 -3.23 -14.64
C ASP A 269 21.17 -2.08 -14.59
N PHE A 270 22.06 -2.12 -13.61
CA PHE A 270 23.01 -1.03 -13.38
C PHE A 270 24.05 -0.93 -14.50
N ASP A 271 24.52 -2.05 -15.03
CA ASP A 271 25.66 -2.09 -15.95
C ASP A 271 25.32 -1.53 -17.33
N ILE A 272 24.07 -1.75 -17.77
CA ILE A 272 23.59 -1.25 -19.08
C ILE A 272 22.55 -0.12 -18.98
N ASN A 273 22.17 0.26 -17.76
CA ASN A 273 21.13 1.26 -17.45
C ASN A 273 19.80 1.01 -18.19
N GLN A 274 19.34 -0.25 -18.22
CA GLN A 274 18.09 -0.65 -18.88
C GLN A 274 17.09 -1.31 -17.90
N PRO A 275 15.77 -1.15 -18.13
CA PRO A 275 14.74 -1.92 -17.43
C PRO A 275 14.96 -3.44 -17.49
N THR A 276 14.67 -4.13 -16.38
CA THR A 276 14.65 -5.60 -16.30
C THR A 276 13.22 -6.15 -16.36
N GLY A 277 13.06 -7.49 -16.34
CA GLY A 277 11.73 -8.11 -16.23
C GLY A 277 10.97 -7.74 -14.95
N VAL A 278 11.68 -7.30 -13.89
CA VAL A 278 11.07 -6.80 -12.66
C VAL A 278 10.38 -5.45 -12.92
N TYR A 279 10.99 -4.57 -13.72
CA TYR A 279 10.37 -3.31 -14.15
C TYR A 279 9.04 -3.56 -14.87
N ASP A 280 9.02 -4.50 -15.82
CA ASP A 280 7.81 -4.85 -16.55
C ASP A 280 6.73 -5.43 -15.61
N SER A 281 7.14 -6.27 -14.66
CA SER A 281 6.22 -6.86 -13.67
C SER A 281 5.56 -5.79 -12.79
N ILE A 282 6.33 -4.80 -12.30
CA ILE A 282 5.81 -3.66 -11.53
C ILE A 282 4.85 -2.84 -12.38
N ARG A 283 5.25 -2.49 -13.61
CA ARG A 283 4.41 -1.73 -14.54
C ARG A 283 3.07 -2.38 -14.76
N ASP A 284 3.07 -3.70 -14.96
CA ASP A 284 1.87 -4.45 -15.29
C ASP A 284 0.93 -4.57 -14.08
N MET A 285 1.44 -4.72 -12.85
CA MET A 285 0.60 -4.86 -11.65
C MET A 285 0.24 -3.55 -10.94
N ALA A 286 0.99 -2.46 -11.16
CA ALA A 286 0.76 -1.20 -10.45
C ALA A 286 -0.69 -0.63 -10.60
N PRO A 287 -1.32 -0.64 -11.80
CA PRO A 287 -2.71 -0.21 -11.93
C PRO A 287 -3.69 -1.08 -11.11
N GLU A 288 -3.41 -2.39 -11.03
CA GLU A 288 -4.22 -3.34 -10.27
C GLU A 288 -4.12 -3.07 -8.76
N ILE A 289 -2.89 -2.88 -8.26
CA ILE A 289 -2.62 -2.53 -6.86
C ILE A 289 -3.33 -1.23 -6.50
N ARG A 290 -3.23 -0.19 -7.34
CA ARG A 290 -3.90 1.11 -7.08
C ARG A 290 -5.42 0.97 -7.07
N ALA A 291 -5.99 0.19 -7.99
CA ALA A 291 -7.42 -0.02 -8.07
C ALA A 291 -7.96 -0.62 -6.76
N LEU A 292 -7.32 -1.68 -6.26
CA LEU A 292 -7.68 -2.35 -5.01
C LEU A 292 -7.34 -1.49 -3.77
N GLY A 293 -6.19 -0.82 -3.79
CA GLY A 293 -5.70 0.02 -2.69
C GLY A 293 -6.65 1.13 -2.28
N ARG A 294 -7.42 1.69 -3.25
CA ARG A 294 -8.46 2.68 -2.97
C ARG A 294 -9.56 2.16 -2.05
N ALA A 295 -9.90 0.87 -2.14
CA ALA A 295 -10.86 0.23 -1.25
C ALA A 295 -10.18 -0.21 0.05
N LEU A 296 -9.03 -0.89 -0.03
CA LEU A 296 -8.34 -1.42 1.14
C LEU A 296 -8.01 -0.36 2.18
N ARG A 297 -7.68 0.87 1.78
CA ARG A 297 -7.43 1.96 2.76
C ARG A 297 -8.64 2.34 3.61
N MET A 298 -9.86 1.96 3.18
CA MET A 298 -11.12 2.19 3.90
C MET A 298 -11.59 0.94 4.66
N LEU A 299 -10.79 -0.13 4.65
CA LEU A 299 -11.13 -1.41 5.24
C LEU A 299 -10.21 -1.71 6.41
N ARG A 300 -10.80 -2.23 7.49
CA ARG A 300 -10.07 -2.70 8.65
C ARG A 300 -9.96 -4.22 8.59
N PRO A 301 -8.74 -4.79 8.62
CA PRO A 301 -8.61 -6.23 8.66
C PRO A 301 -9.29 -6.86 9.89
N GLN A 302 -9.84 -8.06 9.72
CA GLN A 302 -10.55 -8.82 10.74
C GLN A 302 -9.95 -10.21 10.89
N GLY A 303 -9.76 -10.65 12.14
CA GLY A 303 -9.21 -11.96 12.47
C GLY A 303 -7.83 -12.21 11.87
N ASP A 304 -7.48 -13.50 11.87
CA ASP A 304 -6.23 -14.00 11.31
C ASP A 304 -6.30 -14.05 9.78
N VAL A 305 -5.14 -14.00 9.13
CA VAL A 305 -5.00 -14.36 7.73
C VAL A 305 -5.01 -15.89 7.64
N GLU A 306 -5.82 -16.44 6.75
CA GLU A 306 -6.07 -17.88 6.68
C GLU A 306 -5.63 -18.48 5.34
N TYR A 307 -5.24 -19.75 5.35
CA TYR A 307 -4.55 -20.39 4.24
C TYR A 307 -5.11 -21.77 3.88
N PHE A 308 -5.13 -22.10 2.59
CA PHE A 308 -5.56 -23.41 2.09
C PHE A 308 -4.56 -23.99 1.08
N GLY A 309 -4.70 -25.30 0.79
CA GLY A 309 -3.81 -26.05 -0.10
C GLY A 309 -2.54 -26.55 0.61
N ASP A 310 -1.89 -27.58 0.06
CA ASP A 310 -0.88 -28.36 0.79
C ASP A 310 0.47 -27.64 0.96
N ALA A 311 0.83 -26.73 0.05
CA ALA A 311 2.12 -26.03 0.08
C ALA A 311 2.24 -25.02 1.23
N ILE A 312 1.15 -24.73 1.95
CA ILE A 312 1.17 -23.85 3.13
C ILE A 312 1.98 -24.46 4.28
N THR A 313 2.21 -25.78 4.26
CA THR A 313 3.01 -26.50 5.26
C THR A 313 4.49 -26.17 5.21
N GLU A 314 4.95 -25.49 4.15
CA GLU A 314 6.31 -24.99 3.99
C GLU A 314 6.54 -23.67 4.74
N PHE A 315 5.47 -23.03 5.25
CA PHE A 315 5.52 -21.76 5.95
C PHE A 315 5.21 -21.88 7.45
N ASP A 316 5.89 -21.07 8.23
CA ASP A 316 5.67 -20.92 9.66
C ASP A 316 4.54 -19.92 9.95
N GLY A 317 3.87 -20.11 11.08
CA GLY A 317 2.87 -19.14 11.58
C GLY A 317 1.60 -19.04 10.74
N VAL A 318 1.32 -20.01 9.86
CA VAL A 318 0.10 -20.01 9.04
C VAL A 318 -1.11 -20.56 9.80
N THR A 319 -2.25 -19.86 9.69
CA THR A 319 -3.54 -20.32 10.20
C THR A 319 -4.31 -21.03 9.08
N PRO A 320 -4.67 -22.32 9.21
CA PRO A 320 -5.45 -23.00 8.19
C PRO A 320 -6.85 -22.39 8.00
N PHE A 321 -7.30 -22.26 6.76
CA PHE A 321 -8.68 -21.92 6.41
C PHE A 321 -9.55 -23.15 6.66
N VAL A 322 -10.21 -23.18 7.82
CA VAL A 322 -11.03 -24.31 8.25
C VAL A 322 -12.47 -24.12 7.80
N SER A 323 -13.03 -25.17 7.17
CA SER A 323 -14.42 -25.15 6.76
C SER A 323 -15.37 -25.10 7.96
N THR A 324 -16.26 -24.09 7.99
CA THR A 324 -17.24 -23.92 9.05
C THR A 324 -18.53 -23.30 8.54
N ALA A 325 -19.66 -23.94 8.84
CA ALA A 325 -21.00 -23.47 8.46
C ALA A 325 -21.41 -22.14 9.13
N ALA A 326 -20.63 -21.63 10.09
CA ALA A 326 -20.86 -20.33 10.70
C ALA A 326 -20.45 -19.14 9.80
N ARG A 327 -19.69 -19.39 8.72
CA ARG A 327 -19.19 -18.35 7.82
C ARG A 327 -19.98 -18.30 6.52
N ARG A 328 -20.07 -17.10 5.95
CA ARG A 328 -20.68 -16.87 4.62
C ARG A 328 -19.83 -17.46 3.49
N LEU A 329 -18.50 -17.39 3.61
CA LEU A 329 -17.53 -18.19 2.83
C LEU A 329 -17.02 -19.31 3.72
N PHE A 330 -17.41 -20.56 3.44
CA PHE A 330 -17.10 -21.68 4.33
C PHE A 330 -16.16 -22.71 3.72
N ASN A 331 -15.85 -22.68 2.41
CA ASN A 331 -14.80 -23.52 1.83
C ASN A 331 -14.22 -22.87 0.57
N VAL A 332 -12.96 -23.20 0.27
CA VAL A 332 -12.32 -22.88 -1.01
C VAL A 332 -11.63 -24.15 -1.51
N GLU A 333 -11.97 -24.57 -2.73
CA GLU A 333 -11.26 -25.63 -3.45
C GLU A 333 -10.36 -25.02 -4.52
N SER A 334 -9.13 -25.51 -4.62
CA SER A 334 -8.09 -25.00 -5.51
C SER A 334 -7.10 -26.12 -5.81
N VAL A 335 -6.39 -26.04 -6.93
CA VAL A 335 -5.27 -26.95 -7.22
C VAL A 335 -4.02 -26.54 -6.45
N ASP A 336 -3.79 -25.24 -6.33
CA ASP A 336 -2.64 -24.66 -5.64
C ASP A 336 -3.03 -24.03 -4.28
N SER A 337 -2.01 -23.63 -3.52
CA SER A 337 -2.23 -22.94 -2.24
C SER A 337 -2.73 -21.52 -2.42
N GLY A 338 -3.53 -21.07 -1.45
CA GLY A 338 -4.09 -19.72 -1.45
C GLY A 338 -4.27 -19.14 -0.07
N GLN A 339 -4.57 -17.84 -0.06
CA GLN A 339 -4.80 -17.02 1.13
C GLN A 339 -6.21 -16.44 1.09
N VAL A 340 -6.88 -16.43 2.23
CA VAL A 340 -8.13 -15.70 2.48
C VAL A 340 -7.90 -14.72 3.62
N SER A 341 -8.34 -13.48 3.45
CA SER A 341 -8.24 -12.45 4.49
C SER A 341 -9.55 -11.69 4.58
N PHE A 342 -10.07 -11.53 5.79
CA PHE A 342 -11.34 -10.83 6.01
C PHE A 342 -11.11 -9.38 6.43
N PHE A 343 -12.04 -8.52 6.06
CA PHE A 343 -12.05 -7.11 6.41
C PHE A 343 -13.48 -6.65 6.68
N VAL A 344 -13.58 -5.51 7.36
CA VAL A 344 -14.85 -4.80 7.58
C VAL A 344 -14.67 -3.36 7.15
N ASP A 345 -15.72 -2.71 6.65
CA ASP A 345 -15.75 -1.25 6.45
C ASP A 345 -16.37 -0.52 7.66
N GLU A 346 -16.44 0.81 7.60
CA GLU A 346 -17.00 1.62 8.68
C GLU A 346 -18.51 1.36 8.90
N ALA A 347 -19.23 0.96 7.84
CA ALA A 347 -20.64 0.61 7.89
C ALA A 347 -20.89 -0.78 8.49
N GLY A 348 -19.83 -1.57 8.73
CA GLY A 348 -19.92 -2.92 9.26
C GLY A 348 -20.11 -4.00 8.19
N GLU A 349 -19.91 -3.66 6.91
CA GLU A 349 -20.01 -4.62 5.82
C GLU A 349 -18.76 -5.48 5.73
N GLU A 350 -18.95 -6.77 5.44
CA GLU A 350 -17.89 -7.77 5.40
C GLU A 350 -17.32 -7.92 3.98
N TYR A 351 -15.99 -7.84 3.90
CA TYR A 351 -15.19 -8.03 2.71
C TYR A 351 -14.22 -9.19 2.93
N PHE A 352 -13.76 -9.78 1.84
CA PHE A 352 -12.62 -10.68 1.88
C PHE A 352 -11.74 -10.54 0.65
N MET A 353 -10.44 -10.73 0.82
CA MET A 353 -9.48 -10.85 -0.27
C MET A 353 -9.10 -12.32 -0.43
N LEU A 354 -9.11 -12.79 -1.66
CA LEU A 354 -8.65 -14.14 -2.05
C LEU A 354 -7.39 -13.99 -2.89
N VAL A 355 -6.33 -14.72 -2.55
CA VAL A 355 -5.04 -14.66 -3.27
C VAL A 355 -4.61 -16.07 -3.70
N ASN A 356 -4.23 -16.20 -4.96
CA ASN A 356 -3.49 -17.35 -5.48
C ASN A 356 -2.02 -17.20 -5.08
N LEU A 357 -1.52 -18.11 -4.23
CA LEU A 357 -0.14 -18.05 -3.75
C LEU A 357 0.86 -18.77 -4.66
N LYS A 358 0.43 -19.32 -5.80
CA LYS A 358 1.34 -19.97 -6.75
C LYS A 358 2.37 -18.99 -7.31
N HIS A 359 3.65 -19.25 -7.02
CA HIS A 359 4.79 -18.48 -7.49
C HIS A 359 6.03 -19.37 -7.65
N GLY A 360 7.09 -18.82 -8.22
CA GLY A 360 8.36 -19.53 -8.33
C GLY A 360 9.35 -18.89 -9.31
N PRO A 361 10.60 -19.39 -9.34
CA PRO A 361 11.64 -18.89 -10.23
C PRO A 361 11.24 -19.05 -11.70
N ASN A 362 11.43 -18.01 -12.50
CA ASN A 362 11.13 -17.98 -13.94
C ASN A 362 9.68 -18.37 -14.31
N LEU A 363 8.74 -18.27 -13.37
CA LEU A 363 7.35 -18.65 -13.57
C LEU A 363 6.51 -17.40 -13.92
N ASP A 364 5.89 -17.42 -15.10
CA ASP A 364 4.95 -16.38 -15.51
C ASP A 364 3.61 -16.50 -14.77
N LYS A 365 2.94 -15.37 -14.54
CA LYS A 365 1.67 -15.30 -13.82
C LYS A 365 0.54 -16.11 -14.49
N HIS A 366 0.52 -16.23 -15.81
CA HIS A 366 -0.51 -16.99 -16.52
C HIS A 366 -0.25 -18.50 -16.47
N GLN A 367 1.01 -18.91 -16.40
CA GLN A 367 1.39 -20.32 -16.21
C GLN A 367 1.03 -20.84 -14.82
N ALA A 368 0.96 -19.92 -13.85
CA ALA A 368 0.62 -20.17 -12.46
C ALA A 368 -0.88 -19.90 -12.16
N ALA A 369 -1.72 -19.73 -13.18
CA ALA A 369 -3.14 -19.44 -12.98
C ALA A 369 -3.90 -20.67 -12.43
N ASP A 370 -4.86 -20.41 -11.56
CA ASP A 370 -5.75 -21.43 -10.97
C ASP A 370 -7.22 -20.95 -11.00
N THR A 371 -8.14 -21.91 -11.06
CA THR A 371 -9.58 -21.69 -10.89
C THR A 371 -9.95 -22.09 -9.47
N MET A 372 -10.24 -21.10 -8.64
CA MET A 372 -10.62 -21.29 -7.24
C MET A 372 -12.14 -21.36 -7.11
N ARG A 373 -12.66 -22.48 -6.59
CA ARG A 373 -14.08 -22.65 -6.30
C ARG A 373 -14.39 -22.24 -4.87
N LEU A 374 -15.16 -21.18 -4.74
CA LEU A 374 -15.67 -20.69 -3.46
C LEU A 374 -16.97 -21.40 -3.12
N PHE A 375 -17.11 -21.89 -1.89
CA PHE A 375 -18.37 -22.41 -1.38
C PHE A 375 -18.95 -21.48 -0.32
N LEU A 376 -20.22 -21.13 -0.53
CA LEU A 376 -20.87 -20.00 0.11
C LEU A 376 -22.18 -20.44 0.75
N ASP A 377 -22.54 -19.80 1.86
CA ASP A 377 -23.82 -20.01 2.54
C ASP A 377 -25.01 -19.92 1.56
N PRO A 378 -26.07 -20.74 1.72
CA PRO A 378 -27.22 -20.75 0.82
C PRO A 378 -27.87 -19.38 0.58
N ASN A 379 -27.72 -18.43 1.48
CA ASN A 379 -28.29 -17.08 1.38
C ASN A 379 -27.39 -16.08 0.64
N VAL A 380 -26.16 -16.45 0.27
CA VAL A 380 -25.24 -15.58 -0.49
C VAL A 380 -25.55 -15.68 -1.97
N LEU A 381 -26.53 -14.92 -2.45
CA LEU A 381 -26.98 -14.96 -3.86
C LEU A 381 -25.98 -14.36 -4.86
N ALA A 382 -25.12 -13.46 -4.39
CA ALA A 382 -24.08 -12.84 -5.20
C ALA A 382 -22.93 -12.33 -4.33
N LEU A 383 -21.75 -12.22 -4.94
CA LEU A 383 -20.63 -11.44 -4.42
C LEU A 383 -20.46 -10.18 -5.28
N GLU A 384 -19.98 -9.11 -4.66
CA GLU A 384 -19.49 -7.93 -5.36
C GLU A 384 -17.96 -8.02 -5.43
N ARG A 385 -17.39 -7.91 -6.62
CA ARG A 385 -15.93 -7.90 -6.84
C ARG A 385 -15.49 -6.51 -7.26
N LEU A 386 -14.46 -5.96 -6.63
CA LEU A 386 -13.76 -4.82 -7.21
C LEU A 386 -12.82 -5.32 -8.30
N ASN A 387 -13.20 -5.12 -9.56
CA ASN A 387 -12.37 -5.52 -10.68
C ASN A 387 -11.08 -4.68 -10.68
N ARG A 388 -9.95 -5.33 -10.37
CA ARG A 388 -8.63 -4.70 -10.28
C ARG A 388 -8.14 -4.04 -11.58
N HIS A 389 -8.62 -4.49 -12.75
CA HIS A 389 -8.24 -3.91 -14.04
C HIS A 389 -9.00 -2.62 -14.37
N THR A 390 -10.26 -2.53 -13.95
CA THR A 390 -11.13 -1.40 -14.31
C THR A 390 -11.41 -0.46 -13.14
N GLY A 391 -11.15 -0.91 -11.91
CA GLY A 391 -11.51 -0.22 -10.68
C GLY A 391 -13.02 -0.09 -10.47
N ARG A 392 -13.84 -0.92 -11.14
CA ARG A 392 -15.30 -0.92 -11.03
C ARG A 392 -15.79 -2.15 -10.28
N VAL A 393 -16.91 -1.99 -9.59
CA VAL A 393 -17.59 -3.08 -8.89
C VAL A 393 -18.39 -3.92 -9.88
N GLU A 394 -18.21 -5.23 -9.81
CA GLU A 394 -18.94 -6.23 -10.59
C GLU A 394 -19.78 -7.10 -9.66
N ILE A 395 -21.02 -7.40 -10.05
CA ILE A 395 -21.88 -8.33 -9.31
C ILE A 395 -21.72 -9.71 -9.94
N LEU A 396 -21.23 -10.66 -9.15
CA LEU A 396 -21.00 -12.05 -9.52
C LEU A 396 -22.09 -12.93 -8.89
N PRO A 397 -23.10 -13.38 -9.66
CA PRO A 397 -24.13 -14.25 -9.14
C PRO A 397 -23.53 -15.62 -8.79
N THR A 398 -23.90 -16.15 -7.63
CA THR A 398 -23.49 -17.49 -7.21
C THR A 398 -24.45 -18.54 -7.75
N LEU A 399 -24.00 -19.77 -7.90
CA LEU A 399 -24.77 -20.89 -8.43
C LEU A 399 -25.17 -21.86 -7.33
N ASP A 400 -26.31 -22.52 -7.46
CA ASP A 400 -26.70 -23.59 -6.55
C ASP A 400 -25.77 -24.80 -6.75
N ASN A 401 -25.08 -25.27 -5.70
CA ASN A 401 -24.31 -26.50 -5.78
C ASN A 401 -25.25 -27.71 -5.89
N GLN A 402 -26.32 -27.69 -5.09
CA GLN A 402 -27.46 -28.60 -5.16
C GLN A 402 -28.75 -27.86 -4.73
N PRO A 403 -29.95 -28.29 -5.16
CA PRO A 403 -31.20 -27.63 -4.78
C PRO A 403 -31.38 -27.54 -3.26
N GLY A 404 -31.51 -26.32 -2.72
CA GLY A 404 -31.67 -26.06 -1.29
C GLY A 404 -30.39 -26.25 -0.45
N GLY A 405 -29.24 -26.46 -1.11
CA GLY A 405 -27.93 -26.59 -0.48
C GLY A 405 -27.09 -25.32 -0.60
N ASN A 406 -25.80 -25.48 -0.31
CA ASN A 406 -24.80 -24.41 -0.39
C ASN A 406 -24.64 -23.90 -1.83
N ARG A 407 -24.12 -22.69 -1.97
CA ARG A 407 -23.85 -22.06 -3.26
C ARG A 407 -22.37 -22.10 -3.58
N TYR A 408 -22.03 -21.90 -4.86
CA TYR A 408 -20.64 -21.80 -5.27
C TYR A 408 -20.41 -20.70 -6.31
N LEU A 409 -19.15 -20.29 -6.44
CA LEU A 409 -18.66 -19.39 -7.47
C LEU A 409 -17.23 -19.78 -7.84
N ASP A 410 -16.94 -19.87 -9.13
CA ASP A 410 -15.60 -20.14 -9.65
C ASP A 410 -14.91 -18.82 -10.00
N ILE A 411 -13.68 -18.63 -9.54
CA ILE A 411 -12.86 -17.44 -9.78
C ILE A 411 -11.53 -17.86 -10.39
N ASP A 412 -11.21 -17.30 -11.56
CA ASP A 412 -9.89 -17.47 -12.18
C ASP A 412 -8.92 -16.40 -11.67
N LEU A 413 -7.81 -16.84 -11.07
CA LEU A 413 -6.73 -15.97 -10.59
C LEU A 413 -5.38 -16.38 -11.17
N GLU A 414 -4.67 -15.40 -11.75
CA GLU A 414 -3.26 -15.53 -12.12
C GLU A 414 -2.39 -15.85 -10.88
N GLY A 415 -1.23 -16.47 -11.09
CA GLY A 415 -0.29 -16.76 -10.01
C GLY A 415 0.13 -15.51 -9.25
N GLY A 416 0.25 -15.64 -7.94
CA GLY A 416 0.59 -14.55 -7.03
C GLY A 416 -0.47 -13.45 -6.94
N THR A 417 -1.65 -13.57 -7.56
CA THR A 417 -2.61 -12.47 -7.71
C THR A 417 -3.79 -12.62 -6.77
N GLY A 418 -4.37 -11.50 -6.33
CA GLY A 418 -5.59 -11.50 -5.52
C GLY A 418 -6.69 -10.56 -6.00
N ASP A 419 -7.92 -10.92 -5.66
CA ASP A 419 -9.15 -10.13 -5.90
C ASP A 419 -9.84 -9.82 -4.56
N LEU A 420 -10.45 -8.62 -4.47
CA LEU A 420 -11.21 -8.16 -3.32
C LEU A 420 -12.72 -8.31 -3.58
N PHE A 421 -13.39 -8.94 -2.63
CA PHE A 421 -14.82 -9.24 -2.68
C PHE A 421 -15.55 -8.65 -1.48
N LYS A 422 -16.85 -8.41 -1.67
CA LYS A 422 -17.82 -8.08 -0.63
C LYS A 422 -19.03 -8.99 -0.80
N PHE A 423 -19.63 -9.43 0.29
CA PHE A 423 -20.91 -10.13 0.19
C PHE A 423 -22.02 -9.15 -0.22
N SER A 424 -22.83 -9.48 -1.22
CA SER A 424 -23.90 -8.57 -1.65
C SER A 424 -25.02 -8.53 -0.59
N THR A 425 -25.18 -7.38 0.05
CA THR A 425 -26.18 -7.06 1.09
C THR A 425 -27.12 -5.94 0.65
N GLY A 426 -26.80 -5.27 -0.45
CA GLY A 426 -27.45 -4.05 -0.93
C GLY A 426 -26.82 -2.75 -0.41
N ALA A 427 -25.93 -2.82 0.58
CA ALA A 427 -25.09 -1.68 0.95
C ALA A 427 -24.01 -1.43 -0.12
N PRO A 428 -23.53 -0.19 -0.31
CA PRO A 428 -22.54 0.12 -1.34
C PRO A 428 -21.16 -0.47 -1.03
N PHE A 429 -20.36 -0.71 -2.06
CA PHE A 429 -18.96 -1.11 -1.98
C PHE A 429 -18.06 0.12 -1.77
N VAL A 430 -17.04 0.05 -0.91
CA VAL A 430 -16.09 1.17 -0.69
C VAL A 430 -14.92 1.18 -1.69
N PRO A 431 -14.46 2.35 -2.19
CA PRO A 431 -15.04 3.67 -1.96
C PRO A 431 -16.37 3.81 -2.71
N GLU A 432 -17.35 4.48 -2.09
CA GLU A 432 -18.56 4.84 -2.82
C GLU A 432 -18.16 5.65 -4.06
N PRO A 433 -18.70 5.34 -5.26
CA PRO A 433 -18.47 6.16 -6.43
C PRO A 433 -18.89 7.58 -6.06
N ALA A 434 -17.96 8.54 -6.18
CA ALA A 434 -18.20 9.93 -5.82
C ALA A 434 -19.56 10.35 -6.38
N THR A 435 -20.57 10.44 -5.50
CA THR A 435 -21.81 11.06 -5.88
C THR A 435 -21.42 12.47 -6.22
N LEU A 436 -21.70 12.89 -7.46
CA LEU A 436 -21.63 14.29 -7.85
C LEU A 436 -22.63 15.02 -6.97
N GLN A 437 -22.23 15.38 -5.74
CA GLN A 437 -22.94 16.32 -4.91
C GLN A 437 -22.77 17.65 -5.63
N VAL A 438 -23.69 17.94 -6.55
CA VAL A 438 -23.96 19.27 -7.03
C VAL A 438 -24.51 20.04 -5.84
N CYS A 439 -23.63 20.42 -4.92
CA CYS A 439 -23.91 21.46 -3.95
C CYS A 439 -23.93 22.77 -4.72
N ALA A 440 -25.12 23.13 -5.19
CA ALA A 440 -25.44 24.47 -5.64
C ALA A 440 -25.32 25.44 -4.46
N LEU A 441 -24.09 25.84 -4.12
CA LEU A 441 -23.84 27.03 -3.31
C LEU A 441 -23.87 28.23 -4.24
N ALA A 442 -25.07 28.73 -4.47
CA ALA A 442 -25.28 30.09 -4.94
C ALA A 442 -24.86 31.06 -3.83
N THR A 443 -23.60 31.50 -3.85
CA THR A 443 -23.17 32.67 -3.08
C THR A 443 -22.64 33.71 -4.05
N LEU A 444 -23.50 34.69 -4.34
CA LEU A 444 -23.17 35.97 -4.93
C LEU A 444 -22.06 36.63 -4.10
N VAL A 445 -20.85 36.80 -4.64
CA VAL A 445 -19.95 37.87 -4.20
C VAL A 445 -19.49 38.66 -5.41
N VAL A 446 -19.98 39.90 -5.41
CA VAL A 446 -19.76 40.98 -6.36
C VAL A 446 -18.27 41.27 -6.56
N GLY A 447 -17.88 41.46 -7.82
CA GLY A 447 -16.49 41.73 -8.17
C GLY A 447 -15.96 43.06 -7.67
N MET A 448 -14.66 43.09 -7.40
CA MET A 448 -13.86 44.31 -7.47
C MET A 448 -12.52 44.03 -8.16
N ARG A 449 -12.26 44.86 -9.18
CA ARG A 449 -11.08 44.90 -10.03
C ARG A 449 -9.85 45.44 -9.30
N ARG A 450 -8.69 44.84 -9.65
CA ARG A 450 -7.36 45.43 -9.97
C ARG A 450 -6.69 46.36 -8.95
N ARG A 451 -5.40 46.08 -8.71
CA ARG A 451 -4.29 46.99 -9.08
C ARG A 451 -2.96 46.24 -9.25
N ARG A 452 -2.46 46.23 -10.49
CA ARG A 452 -1.02 46.04 -10.80
C ARG A 452 -0.31 47.36 -10.55
N LEU A 453 0.78 47.35 -9.79
CA LEU A 453 1.72 48.47 -9.70
C LEU A 453 2.76 48.31 -10.81
N ARG A 454 2.80 49.26 -11.75
CA ARG A 454 3.96 49.54 -12.61
C ARG A 454 4.66 50.77 -12.02
N ALA A 455 5.95 50.66 -11.79
CA ALA A 455 6.82 51.78 -11.46
C ALA A 455 7.39 52.35 -12.78
N ASP A 456 7.28 53.66 -12.97
CA ASP A 456 8.05 54.41 -13.97
C ASP A 456 8.64 55.66 -13.31
N THR A 457 9.85 55.96 -13.77
CA THR A 457 10.88 56.90 -13.30
C THR A 457 10.47 58.38 -13.38
N PRO A 458 10.97 59.29 -12.50
CA PRO A 458 10.71 60.71 -12.62
C PRO A 458 11.78 61.46 -13.43
N GLY A 459 11.30 62.20 -14.44
CA GLY A 459 12.05 63.24 -15.15
C GLY A 459 11.83 64.63 -14.51
N LYS A 460 12.92 65.40 -14.45
CA LYS A 460 13.10 66.73 -13.86
C LYS A 460 12.24 67.84 -14.49
N LEU A 461 11.94 68.86 -13.70
CA LEU A 461 11.85 70.28 -14.07
C LEU A 461 11.92 71.13 -12.77
N VAL A 462 13.09 71.68 -12.46
CA VAL A 462 13.49 73.11 -12.29
C VAL A 462 14.99 73.11 -12.03
#